data_AF-A0A3D8PAD8-F1
#
_entry.id   AF-A0A3D8PAD8-F1
#
_cell.length_a   1.000
_cell.length_b   1.000
_cell.length_c   1.000
_cell.angle_alpha   90.00
_cell.angle_beta   90.00
_cell.angle_gamma   90.00
#
_symmetry.space_group_name_H-M   'P 1'
#
loop_
_entity.id
_entity.type
_entity.pdbx_description
1 polymer ?
#
loop_
_entity_poly.entity_id
_entity_poly.type
_entity_poly.pdbx_seq_one_letter_code
_entity_poly.pdbx_strand_id
1 'polypeptide(L)'
;ELENLMRRLALTAAAAQITEAEAAAALAESGPVLGRAAPAGGVTPANAPALAEPAGMRLAQSVEMHLQRYFALHGGDLPPAGLYDRILREIERPLLEIALDATGGNQLRCADLLGINRNTLRKKLTDLNIEVTRRRKLM
;
A
#
# COMPACT_ATOMS: atom_id res chain seq x y z
N GLU A 1 -18.13 -11.17 -11.89
CA GLU A 1 -17.19 -10.83 -12.98
C GLU A 1 -17.92 -10.26 -14.21
N LEU A 2 -18.91 -10.97 -14.78
CA LEU A 2 -19.73 -10.47 -15.90
C LEU A 2 -20.50 -9.16 -15.59
N GLU A 3 -21.01 -8.98 -14.37
CA GLU A 3 -21.75 -7.76 -14.01
C GLU A 3 -20.88 -6.49 -14.08
N ASN A 4 -19.64 -6.55 -13.59
CA ASN A 4 -18.71 -5.43 -13.66
C ASN A 4 -18.31 -5.12 -15.10
N LEU A 5 -18.16 -6.15 -15.93
CA LEU A 5 -17.90 -6.00 -17.36
C LEU A 5 -19.07 -5.32 -18.06
N MET A 6 -20.31 -5.74 -17.80
CA MET A 6 -21.51 -5.12 -18.36
C MET A 6 -21.64 -3.64 -17.93
N ARG A 7 -21.39 -3.33 -16.64
CA ARG A 7 -21.39 -1.95 -16.15
C ARG A 7 -20.33 -1.09 -16.83
N ARG A 8 -19.11 -1.62 -17.02
CA ARG A 8 -18.02 -0.91 -17.72
C ARG A 8 -18.35 -0.67 -19.19
N LEU A 9 -18.88 -1.66 -19.90
CA LEU A 9 -19.31 -1.52 -21.29
C LEU A 9 -20.42 -0.47 -21.43
N ALA A 10 -21.43 -0.49 -20.56
CA ALA A 10 -22.49 0.51 -20.58
C ALA A 10 -21.98 1.95 -20.35
N LEU A 11 -20.90 2.12 -19.58
CA LEU A 11 -20.31 3.43 -19.29
C LEU A 11 -19.32 3.92 -20.35
N THR A 12 -18.69 3.01 -21.10
CA THR A 12 -17.61 3.33 -22.05
C THR A 12 -18.04 3.25 -23.51
N ALA A 13 -19.19 2.65 -23.81
CA ALA A 13 -19.74 2.62 -25.15
C ALA A 13 -20.07 4.05 -25.62
N ALA A 14 -19.41 4.48 -26.70
CA ALA A 14 -19.63 5.79 -27.31
C ALA A 14 -20.91 5.84 -28.17
N ALA A 15 -21.46 4.67 -28.53
CA ALA A 15 -22.64 4.53 -29.37
C ALA A 15 -23.85 4.02 -28.57
N ALA A 16 -25.06 4.29 -29.09
CA ALA A 16 -26.31 3.86 -28.47
C ALA A 16 -26.55 2.32 -28.52
N GLN A 17 -25.75 1.61 -29.32
CA GLN A 17 -25.80 0.15 -29.44
C GLN A 17 -24.39 -0.41 -29.30
N ILE A 18 -24.21 -1.38 -28.40
CA ILE A 18 -22.95 -2.10 -28.24
C ILE A 18 -22.95 -3.23 -29.27
N THR A 19 -22.00 -3.18 -30.20
CA THR A 19 -21.87 -4.20 -31.24
C THR A 19 -21.19 -5.46 -30.71
N GLU A 20 -21.43 -6.58 -31.38
CA GLU A 20 -20.82 -7.87 -31.02
C GLU A 20 -19.28 -7.81 -31.00
N ALA A 21 -18.68 -7.03 -31.91
CA ALA A 21 -17.24 -6.82 -31.96
C ALA A 21 -16.69 -6.11 -30.71
N GLU A 22 -17.41 -5.12 -30.18
CA GLU A 22 -17.04 -4.38 -28.97
C GLU A 22 -17.20 -5.26 -27.72
N ALA A 23 -18.26 -6.06 -27.66
CA ALA A 23 -18.47 -7.02 -26.59
C ALA A 23 -17.37 -8.10 -26.58
N ALA A 24 -17.01 -8.65 -27.74
CA ALA A 24 -15.96 -9.65 -27.88
C ALA A 24 -14.58 -9.10 -27.46
N ALA A 25 -14.26 -7.86 -27.84
CA ALA A 25 -13.02 -7.20 -27.42
C ALA A 25 -12.94 -7.03 -25.90
N ALA A 26 -14.03 -6.60 -25.24
CA ALA A 26 -14.05 -6.41 -23.79
C ALA A 26 -13.95 -7.73 -23.00
N LEU A 27 -14.49 -8.83 -23.52
CA LEU A 27 -14.28 -10.16 -22.95
C LEU A 27 -12.84 -10.64 -23.13
N ALA A 28 -12.21 -10.36 -24.28
CA ALA A 28 -10.81 -10.73 -24.53
C ALA A 28 -9.83 -9.99 -23.60
N GLU A 29 -10.10 -8.72 -23.30
CA GLU A 29 -9.33 -7.95 -22.31
C GLU A 29 -9.51 -8.45 -20.87
N SER A 30 -10.62 -9.15 -20.59
CA SER A 30 -10.97 -9.65 -19.25
C SER A 30 -10.62 -11.13 -19.07
N GLY A 31 -9.86 -11.73 -20.00
CA GLY A 31 -9.36 -13.10 -19.89
C GLY A 31 -8.50 -13.31 -18.64
N PRO A 32 -8.37 -14.57 -18.17
CA PRO A 32 -7.68 -14.87 -16.91
C PRO A 32 -6.24 -14.35 -16.95
N VAL A 33 -5.91 -13.48 -16.00
CA VAL A 33 -4.57 -12.91 -15.79
C VAL A 33 -3.63 -14.03 -15.35
N LEU A 34 -3.13 -14.77 -16.33
CA LEU A 34 -1.98 -15.64 -16.20
C LEU A 34 -0.92 -15.13 -17.17
N GLY A 35 0.00 -14.31 -16.65
CA GLY A 35 1.34 -14.17 -17.24
C GLY A 35 1.48 -13.26 -18.44
N ARG A 36 0.90 -12.05 -18.44
CA ARG A 36 1.34 -10.99 -19.35
C ARG A 36 1.57 -9.69 -18.60
N ALA A 37 2.86 -9.36 -18.41
CA ALA A 37 3.28 -8.01 -18.11
C ALA A 37 2.71 -7.08 -19.20
N ALA A 38 1.77 -6.22 -18.82
CA ALA A 38 1.20 -5.20 -19.68
C ALA A 38 1.58 -3.80 -19.15
N PRO A 39 1.93 -2.87 -20.05
CA PRO A 39 2.51 -1.57 -19.72
C PRO A 39 1.46 -0.57 -19.23
N ALA A 40 1.99 0.54 -18.71
CA ALA A 40 1.34 1.69 -18.11
C ALA A 40 0.03 2.18 -18.76
N GLY A 41 -0.92 2.56 -17.89
CA GLY A 41 -2.13 3.33 -18.18
C GLY A 41 -3.35 2.70 -17.49
N GLY A 42 -4.05 3.28 -16.52
CA GLY A 42 -4.02 4.59 -15.90
C GLY A 42 -5.41 4.80 -15.29
N VAL A 43 -5.54 4.73 -13.96
CA VAL A 43 -6.64 5.38 -13.22
C VAL A 43 -6.13 5.70 -11.81
N THR A 44 -5.49 6.85 -11.65
CA THR A 44 -5.32 7.48 -10.33
C THR A 44 -6.57 8.32 -10.06
N PRO A 45 -7.28 8.14 -8.93
CA PRO A 45 -8.29 9.11 -8.53
C PRO A 45 -7.62 10.47 -8.30
N ALA A 46 -8.26 11.49 -8.83
CA ALA A 46 -7.87 12.88 -8.71
C ALA A 46 -7.88 13.37 -7.25
N ASN A 47 -6.93 14.24 -6.93
CA ASN A 47 -6.77 15.01 -5.69
C ASN A 47 -6.27 14.28 -4.42
N ALA A 48 -4.97 13.99 -4.42
CA ALA A 48 -4.10 14.37 -3.32
C ALA A 48 -2.83 15.00 -3.94
N PRO A 49 -2.18 16.01 -3.34
CA PRO A 49 -0.87 16.45 -3.81
C PRO A 49 0.10 15.31 -3.51
N ALA A 50 0.19 14.36 -4.45
CA ALA A 50 1.22 13.35 -4.45
C ALA A 50 2.53 14.11 -4.61
N LEU A 51 3.25 14.24 -3.50
CA LEU A 51 4.69 14.41 -3.51
C LEU A 51 5.20 13.53 -4.65
N ALA A 52 5.69 14.15 -5.72
CA ALA A 52 6.27 13.43 -6.84
C ALA A 52 7.50 12.73 -6.28
N GLU A 53 7.30 11.50 -5.80
CA GLU A 53 8.38 10.66 -5.32
C GLU A 53 9.36 10.53 -6.48
N PRO A 54 10.68 10.76 -6.26
CA PRO A 54 11.67 10.59 -7.30
C PRO A 54 11.51 9.20 -7.91
N ALA A 55 11.93 9.02 -9.17
CA ALA A 55 11.84 7.77 -9.93
C ALA A 55 12.62 6.61 -9.27
N GLY A 56 12.12 6.14 -8.14
CA GLY A 56 12.60 5.07 -7.30
C GLY A 56 11.51 4.03 -7.13
N MET A 57 11.90 2.89 -6.57
CA MET A 57 11.00 1.76 -6.38
C MET A 57 9.91 2.10 -5.36
N ARG A 58 8.66 1.80 -5.69
CA ARG A 58 7.53 2.02 -4.76
C ARG A 58 7.70 1.11 -3.53
N LEU A 59 7.27 1.57 -2.36
CA LEU A 59 7.31 0.78 -1.12
C LEU A 59 6.70 -0.62 -1.30
N ALA A 60 5.54 -0.70 -1.96
CA ALA A 60 4.87 -1.97 -2.24
C ALA A 60 5.77 -2.97 -3.00
N GLN A 61 6.51 -2.49 -4.00
CA GLN A 61 7.41 -3.34 -4.78
C GLN A 61 8.62 -3.78 -3.95
N SER A 62 9.15 -2.89 -3.08
CA SER A 62 10.23 -3.24 -2.16
C SER A 62 9.80 -4.33 -1.17
N VAL A 63 8.59 -4.23 -0.62
CA VAL A 63 8.02 -5.22 0.29
C VAL A 63 7.80 -6.55 -0.44
N GLU A 64 7.26 -6.52 -1.65
CA GLU A 64 7.04 -7.71 -2.47
C GLU A 64 8.36 -8.47 -2.73
N MET A 65 9.40 -7.78 -3.21
CA MET A 65 10.71 -8.40 -3.44
C MET A 65 11.30 -8.98 -2.15
N HIS A 66 11.17 -8.25 -1.03
CA HIS A 66 11.65 -8.72 0.25
C HIS A 66 10.95 -10.01 0.68
N LEU A 67 9.62 -10.06 0.57
CA LEU A 67 8.83 -11.24 0.92
C LEU A 67 9.15 -12.42 -0.01
N GLN A 68 9.18 -12.21 -1.33
CA GLN A 68 9.53 -13.27 -2.29
C GLN A 68 10.89 -13.89 -1.98
N ARG A 69 11.90 -13.06 -1.71
CA ARG A 69 13.23 -13.52 -1.28
C ARG A 69 13.17 -14.28 0.05
N TYR A 70 12.43 -13.75 1.03
CA TYR A 70 12.29 -14.37 2.33
C TYR A 70 11.66 -15.77 2.23
N PHE A 71 10.61 -15.95 1.43
CA PHE A 71 10.01 -17.27 1.16
C PHE A 71 10.96 -18.19 0.40
N ALA A 72 11.69 -17.70 -0.61
CA ALA A 72 12.66 -18.49 -1.35
C ALA A 72 13.77 -19.07 -0.46
N LEU A 73 14.20 -18.32 0.58
CA LEU A 73 15.20 -18.78 1.54
C LEU A 73 14.74 -19.95 2.41
N HIS A 74 13.43 -20.18 2.54
CA HIS A 74 12.89 -21.32 3.30
C HIS A 74 12.84 -22.61 2.47
N GLY A 75 13.33 -22.61 1.23
CA GLY A 75 13.68 -23.84 0.50
C GLY A 75 12.52 -24.77 0.17
N GLY A 76 11.27 -24.28 0.21
CA GLY A 76 10.06 -25.08 -0.02
C GLY A 76 9.20 -25.28 1.23
N ASP A 77 9.75 -25.00 2.42
CA ASP A 77 8.97 -24.96 3.66
C ASP A 77 8.34 -23.59 3.88
N LEU A 78 7.24 -23.56 4.63
CA LEU A 78 6.61 -22.31 5.04
C LEU A 78 7.44 -21.64 6.15
N PRO A 79 7.54 -20.30 6.15
CA PRO A 79 8.12 -19.58 7.27
C PRO A 79 7.38 -19.88 8.58
N PRO A 80 8.05 -19.74 9.74
CA PRO A 80 7.42 -20.00 11.02
C PRO A 80 6.18 -19.11 11.25
N ALA A 81 5.23 -19.62 12.03
CA ALA A 81 3.99 -18.91 12.35
C ALA A 81 4.24 -17.51 12.95
N GLY A 82 3.27 -16.61 12.79
CA GLY A 82 3.40 -15.21 13.25
C GLY A 82 4.18 -14.32 12.27
N LEU A 83 4.22 -14.67 10.98
CA LEU A 83 4.84 -13.82 9.95
C LEU A 83 4.20 -12.43 9.89
N TYR A 84 2.87 -12.34 10.00
CA TYR A 84 2.14 -11.07 9.97
C TYR A 84 2.66 -10.08 11.03
N ASP A 85 2.70 -10.49 12.30
CA ASP A 85 3.16 -9.64 13.38
C ASP A 85 4.64 -9.26 13.24
N ARG A 86 5.48 -10.17 12.73
CA ARG A 86 6.89 -9.89 12.47
C ARG A 86 7.07 -8.81 11.42
N ILE A 87 6.42 -8.95 10.27
CA ILE A 87 6.48 -7.95 9.19
C ILE A 87 5.85 -6.63 9.65
N LEU A 88 4.74 -6.69 10.37
CA LEU A 88 4.07 -5.49 10.88
C LEU A 88 4.99 -4.71 11.83
N ARG A 89 5.70 -5.39 12.74
CA ARG A 89 6.69 -4.75 13.64
C ARG A 89 7.84 -4.09 12.88
N GLU A 90 8.34 -4.76 11.83
CA GLU A 90 9.44 -4.27 11.00
C GLU A 90 9.06 -2.96 10.26
N ILE A 91 7.79 -2.82 9.88
CA ILE A 91 7.28 -1.63 9.18
C ILE A 91 6.86 -0.55 10.18
N GLU A 92 6.18 -0.91 11.27
CA GLU A 92 5.67 0.05 12.24
C GLU A 92 6.78 0.76 13.01
N ARG A 93 7.87 0.07 13.35
CA ARG A 93 8.98 0.67 14.09
C ARG A 93 9.59 1.90 13.38
N PRO A 94 10.08 1.79 12.13
CA PRO A 94 10.62 2.96 11.43
C PRO A 94 9.56 4.02 11.14
N LEU A 95 8.31 3.63 10.85
CA LEU A 95 7.21 4.57 10.63
C LEU A 95 6.99 5.46 11.86
N LEU A 96 6.91 4.85 13.06
CA LEU A 96 6.66 5.56 14.30
C LEU A 96 7.85 6.41 14.75
N GLU A 97 9.08 5.91 14.59
CA GLU A 97 10.29 6.65 14.94
C GLU A 97 10.43 7.93 14.09
N ILE A 98 10.29 7.80 12.76
CA ILE A 98 10.38 8.94 11.84
C ILE A 98 9.26 9.94 12.10
N ALA A 99 8.03 9.47 12.35
CA ALA A 99 6.89 10.35 12.65
C ALA A 99 7.06 11.08 13.99
N LEU A 100 7.60 10.41 15.01
CA LEU A 100 7.91 11.03 16.30
C LEU A 100 9.02 12.09 16.16
N ASP A 101 10.06 11.80 15.38
CA ASP A 101 11.12 12.75 15.11
C ASP A 101 10.60 13.98 14.35
N ALA A 102 9.80 13.78 13.31
CA ALA A 102 9.18 14.85 12.53
C ALA A 102 8.26 15.74 13.39
N THR A 103 7.67 15.19 14.45
CA THR A 103 6.79 15.93 15.38
C THR A 103 7.49 16.39 16.66
N GLY A 104 8.80 16.20 16.78
CA GLY A 104 9.60 16.60 17.94
C GLY A 104 9.23 15.87 19.24
N GLY A 105 8.75 14.63 19.14
CA GLY A 105 8.28 13.82 20.26
C GLY A 105 6.89 14.21 20.79
N ASN A 106 6.13 15.04 20.05
CA ASN A 106 4.75 15.36 20.38
C ASN A 106 3.80 14.26 19.91
N GLN A 107 3.49 13.32 20.82
CA GLN A 107 2.62 12.19 20.54
C GLN A 107 1.22 12.57 20.05
N LEU A 108 0.65 13.71 20.46
CA LEU A 108 -0.67 14.11 19.98
C LEU A 108 -0.59 14.46 18.49
N ARG A 109 0.35 15.34 18.12
CA ARG A 109 0.60 15.68 16.71
C ARG A 109 1.02 14.49 15.87
N CYS A 110 1.79 13.56 16.45
CA CYS A 110 2.18 12.32 15.78
C CYS A 110 0.96 11.43 15.51
N ALA A 111 0.06 11.30 16.47
CA ALA A 111 -1.17 10.53 16.31
C ALA A 111 -2.07 11.14 15.24
N ASP A 112 -2.19 12.47 15.24
CA ASP A 112 -2.94 13.22 14.23
C ASP A 112 -2.31 13.07 12.83
N LEU A 113 -0.98 13.15 12.71
CA LEU A 113 -0.23 12.93 11.46
C LEU A 113 -0.46 11.53 10.90
N LEU A 114 -0.39 10.51 11.76
CA LEU A 114 -0.57 9.11 11.39
C LEU A 114 -2.04 8.73 11.20
N GLY A 115 -3.00 9.60 11.58
CA GLY A 115 -4.43 9.33 11.49
C GLY A 115 -4.92 8.23 12.45
N ILE A 116 -4.24 8.04 13.59
CA ILE A 116 -4.60 7.02 14.58
C ILE A 116 -4.94 7.65 15.92
N ASN A 117 -5.71 6.95 16.75
CA ASN A 117 -5.98 7.39 18.11
C ASN A 117 -4.67 7.46 18.92
N ARG A 118 -4.46 8.53 19.70
CA ARG A 118 -3.31 8.69 20.60
C ARG A 118 -3.12 7.50 21.56
N ASN A 119 -4.19 6.90 22.05
CA ASN A 119 -4.11 5.72 22.91
C ASN A 119 -3.52 4.52 22.17
N THR A 120 -3.89 4.35 20.89
CA THR A 120 -3.33 3.33 20.01
C THR A 120 -1.86 3.60 19.75
N LEU A 121 -1.49 4.84 19.43
CA LEU A 121 -0.08 5.24 19.29
C LEU A 121 0.72 4.89 20.55
N ARG A 122 0.23 5.28 21.73
CA ARG A 122 0.90 4.97 23.01
C ARG A 122 1.11 3.47 23.21
N LYS A 123 0.08 2.65 22.96
CA LYS A 123 0.20 1.19 23.05
C LYS A 123 1.28 0.66 22.12
N LYS A 124 1.26 1.07 20.84
CA LYS A 124 2.26 0.67 19.85
C LYS A 124 3.68 1.06 20.24
N LEU A 125 3.88 2.26 20.81
CA LEU A 125 5.20 2.68 21.28
C LEU A 125 5.71 1.81 22.44
N THR A 126 4.84 1.44 23.37
CA THR A 126 5.18 0.52 24.46
C THR A 126 5.50 -0.88 23.91
N ASP A 127 4.66 -1.42 23.02
CA ASP A 127 4.81 -2.77 22.47
C ASP A 127 6.10 -2.92 21.63
N LEU A 128 6.52 -1.84 20.97
CA LEU A 128 7.73 -1.79 20.13
C LEU A 128 8.97 -1.29 20.90
N ASN A 129 8.84 -0.98 22.20
CA ASN A 129 9.88 -0.39 23.04
C ASN A 129 10.56 0.83 22.39
N ILE A 130 9.76 1.77 21.87
CA ILE A 130 10.24 3.00 21.26
C ILE A 130 10.29 4.10 22.32
N GLU A 131 11.49 4.61 22.60
CA GLU A 131 11.67 5.70 23.56
C GLU A 131 11.31 7.05 22.95
N VAL A 132 10.44 7.80 23.64
CA VAL A 132 10.03 9.13 23.18
C VAL A 132 10.97 10.19 23.76
N THR A 133 12.03 10.50 23.03
CA THR A 133 12.92 11.59 23.41
C THR A 133 12.37 12.92 22.87
N ARG A 134 11.79 13.74 23.75
CA ARG A 134 11.46 15.12 23.36
C ARG A 134 12.76 15.92 23.25
N ARG A 135 13.15 16.27 22.03
CA ARG A 135 14.18 17.30 21.84
C ARG A 135 13.60 18.63 22.34
N ARG A 136 14.10 19.09 23.49
CA ARG A 136 13.78 20.42 24.02
C ARG A 136 14.26 21.42 22.97
N LYS A 137 13.34 22.24 22.43
CA LYS A 137 13.71 23.37 21.57
C LYS A 137 14.67 24.23 22.38
N LEU A 138 15.95 24.18 22.04
CA LEU A 138 16.94 25.11 22.61
C LEU A 138 16.51 26.49 22.10
N MET A 139 16.05 27.33 23.03
CA MET A 139 15.70 28.72 22.76
C MET A 139 16.97 29.56 22.67
#